data_AF-A0A5E8HHG5-F1
#
_entry.id   AF-A0A5E8HHG5-F1
#
_cell.length_a   1.000
_cell.length_b   1.000
_cell.length_c   1.000
_cell.angle_alpha   90.00
_cell.angle_beta   90.00
_cell.angle_gamma   90.00
#
_symmetry.space_group_name_H-M   'P 1'
#
loop_
_entity.id
_entity.type
_entity.pdbx_description
1 polymer ?
#
loop_
_entity_poly.entity_id
_entity_poly.type
_entity_poly.pdbx_seq_one_letter_code
_entity_poly.pdbx_strand_id
1 'polypeptide(L)'
;MSKTISKGMVVGFSYHLKNAQGETLDQSDEPLLYLHGWQNIIPGLEKELEGLVNGDSKNVTVPPEEGYGTYNEALIFQVPKTELPAEAELEVGMEFQTDTPEGRMILYLQEVRDADVILNGNHPLAGETLHFDVTIKSIREATDEEKQHGHVHGPGGHHHH
;
A
#
# COMPACT_ATOMS: atom_id res chain seq x y z
N MET A 1 -27.32 18.11 -4.01
CA MET A 1 -25.92 18.50 -3.76
C MET A 1 -25.06 17.29 -4.06
N SER A 2 -23.95 17.44 -4.77
CA SER A 2 -23.00 16.34 -4.97
C SER A 2 -22.30 16.04 -3.64
N LYS A 3 -22.11 14.76 -3.30
CA LYS A 3 -21.30 14.38 -2.14
C LYS A 3 -19.82 14.58 -2.52
N THR A 4 -19.09 15.35 -1.71
CA THR A 4 -17.64 15.47 -1.79
C THR A 4 -16.98 14.46 -0.86
N ILE A 5 -15.75 14.07 -1.17
CA ILE A 5 -14.91 13.29 -0.26
C ILE A 5 -14.63 14.13 0.97
N SER A 6 -14.88 13.54 2.14
CA SER A 6 -14.55 14.06 3.46
C SER A 6 -14.47 12.91 4.45
N LYS A 7 -13.91 13.15 5.65
CA LYS A 7 -13.84 12.14 6.73
C LYS A 7 -15.18 11.41 6.94
N GLY A 8 -15.13 10.08 7.02
CA GLY A 8 -16.29 9.22 7.26
C GLY A 8 -17.06 8.82 5.98
N MET A 9 -16.54 9.16 4.81
CA MET A 9 -17.04 8.68 3.53
C MET A 9 -16.30 7.39 3.13
N VAL A 10 -17.05 6.44 2.57
CA VAL A 10 -16.48 5.36 1.77
C VAL A 10 -16.33 5.85 0.35
N VAL A 11 -15.11 5.74 -0.17
CA VAL A 11 -14.73 6.20 -1.50
C VAL A 11 -14.28 5.01 -2.32
N GLY A 12 -14.85 4.87 -3.51
CA GLY A 12 -14.36 3.96 -4.53
C GLY A 12 -13.63 4.72 -5.62
N PHE A 13 -12.41 4.32 -5.94
CA PHE A 13 -11.63 4.92 -7.03
C PHE A 13 -10.90 3.85 -7.85
N SER A 14 -10.75 4.11 -9.15
CA SER A 14 -9.80 3.39 -9.99
C SER A 14 -8.51 4.19 -10.06
N TYR A 15 -7.38 3.53 -10.31
CA TYR A 15 -6.10 4.22 -10.42
C TYR A 15 -5.12 3.53 -11.36
N HIS A 16 -4.19 4.33 -11.86
CA HIS A 16 -2.96 3.86 -12.50
C HIS A 16 -1.78 4.49 -11.76
N LEU A 17 -0.91 3.66 -11.18
CA LEU A 17 0.26 4.08 -10.43
C LEU A 17 1.53 3.90 -11.28
N LYS A 18 2.34 4.95 -11.36
CA LYS A 18 3.63 4.97 -12.04
C LYS A 18 4.75 5.48 -11.14
N ASN A 19 5.99 5.11 -11.46
CA ASN A 19 7.19 5.75 -10.91
C ASN A 19 7.56 7.02 -11.69
N ALA A 20 8.63 7.69 -11.26
CA ALA A 20 9.11 8.93 -11.88
C ALA A 20 9.60 8.75 -13.33
N GLN A 21 9.95 7.52 -13.72
CA GLN A 21 10.35 7.15 -15.09
C GLN A 21 9.13 6.87 -15.99
N GLY A 22 7.92 6.87 -15.43
CA GLY A 22 6.67 6.60 -16.13
C GLY A 22 6.35 5.12 -16.28
N GLU A 23 7.10 4.24 -15.62
CA GLU A 23 6.85 2.80 -15.61
C GLU A 23 5.65 2.50 -14.72
N THR A 24 4.74 1.65 -15.20
CA THR A 24 3.59 1.20 -14.41
C THR A 24 4.07 0.31 -13.27
N LEU A 25 3.76 0.71 -12.03
CA LEU A 25 4.01 -0.09 -10.84
C LEU A 25 2.78 -0.93 -10.47
N ASP A 26 1.59 -0.34 -10.57
CA ASP A 26 0.31 -0.99 -10.29
C ASP A 26 -0.84 -0.28 -11.00
N GLN A 27 -1.97 -0.95 -11.19
CA GLN A 27 -3.20 -0.36 -11.71
C GLN A 27 -4.42 -1.21 -11.36
N SER A 28 -5.56 -0.55 -11.13
CA SER A 28 -6.85 -1.22 -10.99
C SER A 28 -7.95 -0.38 -11.62
N ASP A 29 -8.62 -0.96 -12.62
CA ASP A 29 -9.85 -0.41 -13.18
C ASP A 29 -11.07 -0.72 -12.30
N GLU A 30 -11.01 -1.85 -11.57
CA GLU A 30 -11.98 -2.18 -10.54
C GLU A 30 -11.84 -1.20 -9.36
N PRO A 31 -12.93 -0.60 -8.85
CA PRO A 31 -12.84 0.40 -7.80
C PRO A 31 -12.26 -0.17 -6.51
N LEU A 32 -11.10 0.35 -6.11
CA LEU A 32 -10.58 0.14 -4.77
C LEU A 32 -11.42 0.98 -3.79
N LEU A 33 -11.98 0.32 -2.79
CA LEU A 33 -12.80 0.96 -1.76
C LEU A 33 -11.95 1.22 -0.52
N TYR A 34 -12.04 2.43 0.03
CA TYR A 34 -11.42 2.76 1.30
C TYR A 34 -12.32 3.67 2.15
N LEU A 35 -12.08 3.68 3.46
CA LEU A 35 -12.72 4.59 4.40
C LEU A 35 -11.86 5.84 4.60
N HIS A 36 -12.38 6.98 4.18
CA HIS A 36 -11.66 8.25 4.23
C HIS A 36 -11.56 8.80 5.66
N GLY A 37 -10.34 9.14 6.07
CA GLY A 37 -9.93 9.58 7.40
C GLY A 37 -9.49 8.47 8.35
N TRP A 38 -9.24 7.25 7.82
CA TRP A 38 -8.87 6.05 8.60
C TRP A 38 -7.53 5.42 8.19
N GLN A 39 -6.69 6.14 7.43
CA GLN A 39 -5.34 5.67 7.04
C GLN A 39 -5.37 4.31 6.33
N ASN A 40 -6.44 4.05 5.57
CA ASN A 40 -6.59 2.81 4.78
C ASN A 40 -5.72 2.82 3.52
N ILE A 41 -5.26 4.00 3.08
CA ILE A 41 -4.35 4.21 1.96
C ILE A 41 -3.23 5.16 2.39
N ILE A 42 -2.19 5.31 1.57
CA ILE A 42 -1.05 6.18 1.87
C ILE A 42 -1.50 7.64 2.12
N PRO A 43 -0.92 8.32 3.13
CA PRO A 43 -1.40 9.65 3.57
C PRO A 43 -1.45 10.71 2.47
N GLY A 44 -0.44 10.75 1.59
CA GLY A 44 -0.36 11.74 0.52
C GLY A 44 -1.45 11.56 -0.52
N LEU A 45 -1.83 10.31 -0.83
CA LEU A 45 -2.95 10.05 -1.71
C LEU A 45 -4.27 10.45 -1.06
N GLU A 46 -4.51 10.01 0.18
CA GLU A 46 -5.75 10.34 0.91
C GLU A 46 -5.98 11.85 0.96
N LYS A 47 -4.97 12.62 1.36
CA LYS A 47 -4.99 14.10 1.40
C LYS A 47 -5.38 14.73 0.07
N GLU A 48 -4.86 14.21 -1.04
CA GLU A 48 -5.09 14.77 -2.37
C GLU A 48 -6.46 14.41 -2.95
N LEU A 49 -7.15 13.42 -2.38
CA LEU A 49 -8.53 13.06 -2.76
C LEU A 49 -9.60 13.84 -1.99
N GLU A 50 -9.26 14.46 -0.85
CA GLU A 50 -10.20 15.28 -0.06
C GLU A 50 -10.88 16.35 -0.94
N GLY A 51 -12.20 16.48 -0.80
CA GLY A 51 -13.00 17.47 -1.52
C GLY A 51 -13.40 17.10 -2.96
N LEU A 52 -12.82 16.05 -3.57
CA LEU A 52 -13.24 15.60 -4.89
C LEU A 52 -14.67 15.05 -4.89
N VAL A 53 -15.32 15.05 -6.04
CA VAL A 53 -16.67 14.48 -6.24
C VAL A 53 -16.64 13.26 -7.14
N ASN A 54 -17.76 12.52 -7.19
CA ASN A 54 -17.90 11.38 -8.08
C ASN A 54 -17.71 11.80 -9.55
N GLY A 55 -16.88 11.06 -10.29
CA GLY A 55 -16.52 11.33 -11.67
C GLY A 55 -15.27 12.18 -11.86
N ASP A 56 -14.74 12.80 -10.79
CA ASP A 56 -13.49 13.56 -10.88
C ASP A 56 -12.31 12.63 -11.19
N SER A 57 -11.41 13.13 -12.04
CA SER A 57 -10.10 12.53 -12.27
C SER A 57 -9.01 13.50 -11.85
N LYS A 58 -7.95 12.99 -11.22
CA LYS A 58 -6.84 13.80 -10.72
C LYS A 58 -5.53 13.04 -10.83
N ASN A 59 -4.49 13.74 -11.27
CA ASN A 59 -3.13 13.25 -11.21
C ASN A 59 -2.52 13.71 -9.89
N VAL A 60 -2.03 12.75 -9.12
CA VAL A 60 -1.50 12.96 -7.76
C VAL A 60 -0.05 12.51 -7.74
N THR A 61 0.83 13.37 -7.23
CA THR A 61 2.23 13.01 -6.99
C THR A 61 2.43 12.90 -5.48
N VAL A 62 2.83 11.72 -5.03
CA VAL A 62 3.07 11.42 -3.61
C VAL A 62 4.56 11.18 -3.40
N PRO A 63 5.27 12.05 -2.65
CA PRO A 63 6.66 11.83 -2.32
C PRO A 63 6.80 10.64 -1.34
N PRO A 64 7.98 10.02 -1.23
CA PRO A 64 8.18 8.83 -0.39
C PRO A 64 7.70 9.01 1.06
N GLU A 65 7.90 10.19 1.65
CA GLU A 65 7.54 10.52 3.03
C GLU A 65 6.03 10.53 3.29
N GLU A 66 5.22 10.80 2.26
CA GLU A 66 3.76 10.73 2.33
C GLU A 66 3.22 9.42 1.69
N GLY A 67 4.11 8.56 1.18
CA GLY A 67 3.84 7.29 0.52
C GLY A 67 4.18 6.09 1.40
N TYR A 68 5.07 5.22 0.89
CA TYR A 68 5.52 4.01 1.59
C TYR A 68 6.79 4.20 2.43
N GLY A 69 7.17 5.45 2.69
CA GLY A 69 8.35 5.82 3.46
C GLY A 69 9.60 5.97 2.59
N THR A 70 10.64 6.55 3.20
CA THR A 70 11.97 6.64 2.59
C THR A 70 12.68 5.30 2.63
N TYR A 71 13.50 5.02 1.62
CA TYR A 71 14.37 3.85 1.65
C TYR A 71 15.38 3.95 2.80
N ASN A 72 15.51 2.87 3.59
CA ASN A 72 16.39 2.79 4.73
C ASN A 72 17.41 1.66 4.56
N GLU A 73 18.69 2.04 4.39
CA GLU A 73 19.80 1.08 4.25
C GLU A 73 20.00 0.21 5.50
N ALA A 74 19.56 0.68 6.69
CA ALA A 74 19.64 -0.11 7.92
C ALA A 74 18.64 -1.29 7.95
N LEU A 75 17.68 -1.34 7.02
CA LEU A 75 16.76 -2.48 6.84
C LEU A 75 17.27 -3.49 5.80
N ILE A 76 18.55 -3.41 5.43
CA ILE A 76 19.21 -4.39 4.55
C ILE A 76 20.02 -5.36 5.40
N PHE A 77 19.73 -6.64 5.24
CA PHE A 77 20.31 -7.71 6.04
C PHE A 77 21.02 -8.71 5.14
N GLN A 78 22.28 -8.97 5.45
CA GLN A 78 23.03 -10.08 4.85
C GLN A 78 22.86 -11.30 5.74
N VAL A 79 22.22 -12.34 5.21
CA VAL A 79 21.88 -13.55 5.97
C VAL A 79 22.58 -14.76 5.34
N PRO A 80 23.38 -15.53 6.12
CA PRO A 80 23.96 -16.77 5.62
C PRO A 80 22.87 -17.74 5.18
N LYS A 81 23.05 -18.43 4.04
CA LYS A 81 22.06 -19.42 3.56
C LYS A 81 21.79 -20.54 4.55
N THR A 82 22.74 -20.82 5.45
CA THR A 82 22.59 -21.82 6.52
C THR A 82 21.55 -21.45 7.57
N GLU A 83 21.14 -20.18 7.65
CA GLU A 83 20.08 -19.71 8.54
C GLU A 83 18.69 -19.79 7.89
N LEU A 84 18.62 -20.09 6.60
CA LEU A 84 17.38 -20.28 5.87
C LEU A 84 16.98 -21.77 5.86
N PRO A 85 15.68 -22.09 5.67
CA PRO A 85 15.24 -23.46 5.49
C PRO A 85 15.98 -24.13 4.34
N ALA A 86 16.54 -25.33 4.57
CA ALA A 86 17.41 -26.01 3.61
C ALA A 86 16.70 -26.39 2.31
N GLU A 87 15.37 -26.55 2.36
CA GLU A 87 14.50 -26.88 1.23
C GLU A 87 13.90 -25.65 0.54
N ALA A 88 14.24 -24.42 0.97
CA ALA A 88 13.71 -23.21 0.34
C ALA A 88 14.33 -23.00 -1.05
N GLU A 89 13.50 -23.01 -2.09
CA GLU A 89 13.89 -22.48 -3.40
C GLU A 89 13.97 -20.94 -3.29
N LEU A 90 15.19 -20.42 -3.30
CA LEU A 90 15.46 -19.00 -3.09
C LEU A 90 15.25 -18.22 -4.39
N GLU A 91 14.16 -17.46 -4.45
CA GLU A 91 13.82 -16.59 -5.59
C GLU A 91 13.77 -15.12 -5.18
N VAL A 92 14.36 -14.23 -5.99
CA VAL A 92 14.30 -12.78 -5.75
C VAL A 92 12.84 -12.33 -5.73
N GLY A 93 12.47 -11.53 -4.74
CA GLY A 93 11.10 -11.13 -4.43
C GLY A 93 10.41 -12.03 -3.40
N MET A 94 10.98 -13.18 -3.04
CA MET A 94 10.43 -14.08 -2.02
C MET A 94 10.29 -13.35 -0.68
N GLU A 95 9.12 -13.51 -0.05
CA GLU A 95 8.80 -12.95 1.26
C GLU A 95 9.27 -13.86 2.39
N PHE A 96 9.95 -13.28 3.37
CA PHE A 96 10.32 -13.89 4.64
C PHE A 96 9.65 -13.12 5.78
N GLN A 97 9.16 -13.85 6.78
CA GLN A 97 8.60 -13.26 7.99
C GLN A 97 9.50 -13.57 9.17
N THR A 98 9.81 -12.54 9.96
CA THR A 98 10.63 -12.66 11.17
C THR A 98 10.00 -11.90 12.33
N ASP A 99 10.20 -12.37 13.55
CA ASP A 99 9.75 -11.69 14.75
C ASP A 99 10.86 -10.75 15.27
N THR A 100 10.51 -9.48 15.47
CA THR A 100 11.38 -8.43 16.05
C THR A 100 10.80 -7.96 17.39
N PRO A 101 11.57 -7.28 18.26
CA PRO A 101 11.03 -6.66 19.47
C PRO A 101 9.84 -5.72 19.21
N GLU A 102 9.79 -5.12 18.03
CA GLU A 102 8.74 -4.22 17.56
C GLU A 102 7.53 -4.95 16.94
N GLY A 103 7.61 -6.28 16.76
CA GLY A 103 6.57 -7.12 16.18
C GLY A 103 7.05 -7.91 14.96
N ARG A 104 6.11 -8.46 14.18
CA ARG A 104 6.45 -9.18 12.94
C ARG A 104 6.95 -8.20 11.89
N MET A 105 8.09 -8.52 11.30
CA MET A 105 8.69 -7.82 10.18
C MET A 105 8.66 -8.71 8.95
N ILE A 106 8.34 -8.09 7.82
CA ILE A 106 8.39 -8.72 6.50
C ILE A 106 9.71 -8.31 5.84
N LEU A 107 10.41 -9.28 5.25
CA LEU A 107 11.64 -9.09 4.50
C LEU A 107 11.45 -9.66 3.09
N TYR A 108 12.02 -9.02 2.09
CA TYR A 108 12.02 -9.47 0.70
C TYR A 108 13.42 -9.90 0.27
N LEU A 109 13.53 -11.05 -0.40
CA LEU A 109 14.78 -11.50 -0.96
C LEU A 109 15.19 -10.59 -2.12
N GLN A 110 16.27 -9.84 -1.96
CA GLN A 110 16.74 -8.90 -2.98
C GLN A 110 17.83 -9.51 -3.85
N GLU A 111 18.69 -10.36 -3.28
CA GLU A 111 19.82 -10.95 -4.00
C GLU A 111 20.19 -12.30 -3.40
N VAL A 112 20.53 -13.27 -4.27
CA VAL A 112 21.10 -14.55 -3.88
C VAL A 112 22.56 -14.59 -4.32
N ARG A 113 23.48 -14.77 -3.37
CA ARG A 113 24.93 -14.91 -3.62
C ARG A 113 25.38 -16.33 -3.35
N ASP A 114 26.68 -16.62 -3.41
CA ASP A 114 27.19 -17.98 -3.21
C ASP A 114 26.92 -18.50 -1.79
N ALA A 115 27.34 -17.75 -0.76
CA ALA A 115 27.27 -18.18 0.65
C ALA A 115 26.12 -17.54 1.45
N ASP A 116 25.61 -16.40 0.99
CA ASP A 116 24.61 -15.60 1.69
C ASP A 116 23.52 -15.09 0.74
N VAL A 117 22.52 -14.46 1.34
CA VAL A 117 21.48 -13.71 0.65
C VAL A 117 21.39 -12.30 1.21
N ILE A 118 20.84 -11.40 0.40
CA ILE A 118 20.46 -10.06 0.83
C ILE A 118 18.94 -10.01 0.99
N LEU A 119 18.50 -9.74 2.21
CA LEU A 119 17.10 -9.51 2.56
C LEU A 119 16.86 -8.02 2.79
N ASN A 120 15.70 -7.52 2.38
CA ASN A 120 15.32 -6.12 2.47
C ASN A 120 14.00 -5.97 3.22
N GLY A 121 14.02 -5.28 4.36
CA GLY A 121 12.84 -4.99 5.18
C GLY A 121 12.10 -3.70 4.81
N ASN A 122 12.56 -2.97 3.79
CA ASN A 122 11.81 -1.84 3.26
C ASN A 122 10.55 -2.34 2.53
N HIS A 123 9.50 -1.51 2.51
CA HIS A 123 8.39 -1.73 1.59
C HIS A 123 8.92 -1.75 0.14
N PRO A 124 8.38 -2.59 -0.78
CA PRO A 124 8.89 -2.69 -2.16
C PRO A 124 8.88 -1.36 -2.94
N LEU A 125 8.01 -0.43 -2.55
CA LEU A 125 7.89 0.92 -3.12
C LEU A 125 8.50 2.03 -2.23
N ALA A 126 9.28 1.68 -1.21
CA ALA A 126 9.94 2.68 -0.36
C ALA A 126 10.99 3.47 -1.15
N GLY A 127 11.04 4.78 -0.94
CA GLY A 127 11.93 5.69 -1.67
C GLY A 127 11.39 6.12 -3.05
N GLU A 128 10.32 5.52 -3.55
CA GLU A 128 9.70 5.91 -4.81
C GLU A 128 8.84 7.17 -4.67
N THR A 129 8.97 8.09 -5.63
CA THR A 129 7.96 9.13 -5.83
C THR A 129 6.86 8.55 -6.71
N LEU A 130 5.66 8.50 -6.17
CA LEU A 130 4.52 7.80 -6.77
C LEU A 130 3.65 8.78 -7.55
N HIS A 131 3.31 8.44 -8.79
CA HIS A 131 2.42 9.21 -9.64
C HIS A 131 1.14 8.42 -9.90
N PHE A 132 0.03 8.85 -9.29
CA PHE A 132 -1.28 8.24 -9.46
C PHE A 132 -2.14 9.03 -10.44
N ASP A 133 -2.68 8.36 -11.45
CA ASP A 133 -3.81 8.85 -12.22
C ASP A 133 -5.08 8.25 -11.61
N VAL A 134 -5.85 9.03 -10.85
CA VAL A 134 -7.02 8.56 -10.10
C VAL A 134 -8.31 8.97 -10.78
N THR A 135 -9.34 8.12 -10.71
CA THR A 135 -10.72 8.50 -11.03
C THR A 135 -11.69 8.04 -9.96
N ILE A 136 -12.45 8.97 -9.38
CA ILE A 136 -13.46 8.67 -8.36
C ILE A 136 -14.69 8.04 -9.00
N LYS A 137 -15.06 6.85 -8.54
CA LYS A 137 -16.16 6.03 -9.09
C LYS A 137 -17.39 6.07 -8.21
N SER A 138 -17.22 6.20 -6.90
CA SER A 138 -18.33 6.23 -5.95
C SER A 138 -17.95 6.95 -4.65
N ILE A 139 -18.95 7.60 -4.04
CA ILE A 139 -18.84 8.21 -2.72
C ILE A 139 -20.14 7.89 -1.98
N ARG A 140 -20.03 7.31 -0.78
CA ARG A 140 -21.16 7.10 0.12
C ARG A 140 -20.75 7.38 1.55
N GLU A 141 -21.73 7.55 2.43
CA GLU A 141 -21.45 7.58 3.87
C GLU A 141 -21.08 6.18 4.35
N ALA A 142 -20.11 6.09 5.25
CA ALA A 142 -19.79 4.87 5.96
C ALA A 142 -20.88 4.54 6.99
N THR A 143 -21.16 3.25 7.16
CA THR A 143 -22.00 2.79 8.27
C THR A 143 -21.29 3.00 9.61
N ASP A 144 -22.03 2.94 10.71
CA ASP A 144 -21.43 3.05 12.03
C ASP A 144 -20.49 1.87 12.34
N GLU A 145 -20.82 0.67 11.83
CA GLU A 145 -19.95 -0.51 11.91
C GLU A 145 -18.62 -0.29 11.17
N GLU A 146 -18.66 0.24 9.94
CA GLU A 146 -17.44 0.51 9.15
C GLU A 146 -16.56 1.55 9.85
N LYS A 147 -17.15 2.58 10.46
CA LYS A 147 -16.39 3.57 11.25
C LYS A 147 -15.78 2.95 12.50
N GLN A 148 -16.51 2.04 13.16
CA GLN A 148 -16.05 1.36 14.37
C GLN A 148 -14.91 0.36 14.05
N HIS A 149 -15.01 -0.37 12.95
CA HIS A 149 -14.01 -1.32 12.50
C HIS A 149 -12.85 -0.67 11.74
N GLY A 150 -13.06 0.54 11.23
CA GLY A 150 -12.06 1.35 10.55
C GLY A 150 -11.75 0.95 9.11
N HIS A 151 -12.60 0.14 8.49
CA HIS A 151 -12.47 -0.28 7.09
C HIS A 151 -13.83 -0.54 6.45
N VAL A 152 -13.86 -0.59 5.12
CA VAL A 152 -15.07 -0.80 4.32
C VAL A 152 -15.48 -2.27 4.38
N HIS A 153 -16.77 -2.54 4.55
CA HIS A 153 -17.32 -3.88 4.35
C HIS A 153 -17.81 -4.02 2.89
N GLY A 154 -17.23 -4.97 2.15
CA GLY A 154 -17.66 -5.24 0.76
C GLY A 154 -19.08 -5.81 0.68
N PRO A 155 -19.70 -5.87 -0.52
CA PRO A 155 -20.93 -6.63 -0.75
C PRO A 155 -20.65 -8.13 -0.51
N GLY A 156 -20.82 -8.57 0.73
CA GLY A 156 -20.39 -9.89 1.21
C GLY A 156 -19.58 -9.88 2.51
N GLY A 157 -19.57 -8.76 3.25
CA GLY A 157 -18.88 -8.54 4.53
C GLY A 157 -18.50 -9.80 5.30
N HIS A 158 -17.22 -10.16 5.24
CA HIS A 158 -16.66 -11.12 6.18
C HIS A 158 -16.56 -10.42 7.53
N HIS A 159 -17.56 -10.64 8.37
CA HIS A 159 -17.50 -10.35 9.79
C HIS A 159 -16.33 -11.15 10.38
N HIS A 160 -15.24 -10.47 10.72
CA HIS A 160 -14.31 -11.03 11.69
C HIS A 160 -14.89 -10.78 13.08
N HIS A 161 -15.38 -11.86 13.69
CA HIS A 161 -15.77 -11.94 15.10
C HIS A 161 -14.55 -11.93 16.02
#